data_AF-A0A920NZA8-F1
#
_entry.id   AF-A0A920NZA8-F1
#
_cell.length_a   1.000
_cell.length_b   1.000
_cell.length_c   1.000
_cell.angle_alpha   90.00
_cell.angle_beta   90.00
_cell.angle_gamma   90.00
#
_symmetry.space_group_name_H-M   'P 1'
#
loop_
_entity.id
_entity.type
_entity.pdbx_description
1 polymer ?
#
loop_
_entity_poly.entity_id
_entity_poly.type
_entity_poly.pdbx_seq_one_letter_code
_entity_poly.pdbx_strand_id
1 'polypeptide(L)' 'MKIHHKYPNLPKLPDELAQSLNLLKNNKDMNDAFGKDVIESYIKLRSSEMNEFKSKDSFDKTKDVTKWEKDNTLDCST' A
#
# COMPACT_ATOMS: atom_id res chain seq x y z
N MET A 1 -13.33 -9.11 14.59
CA MET A 1 -13.30 -9.38 13.13
C MET A 1 -14.59 -10.11 12.70
N LYS A 2 -15.71 -9.40 12.48
CA LYS A 2 -17.01 -9.98 12.04
C LYS A 2 -17.77 -9.05 11.07
N ILE A 3 -17.09 -8.47 10.09
CA ILE A 3 -17.73 -7.59 9.09
C ILE A 3 -18.18 -8.40 7.85
N HIS A 4 -17.41 -9.43 7.46
CA HIS A 4 -17.63 -10.20 6.22
C HIS A 4 -18.94 -10.99 6.14
N HIS A 5 -19.55 -11.38 7.27
CA HIS A 5 -20.75 -12.22 7.25
C HIS A 5 -22.04 -11.43 6.98
N LYS A 6 -22.03 -10.10 7.17
CA LYS A 6 -23.22 -9.26 6.99
C LYS A 6 -23.33 -8.66 5.58
N TYR A 7 -22.21 -8.51 4.87
CA TYR A 7 -22.16 -7.84 3.56
C TYR A 7 -21.18 -8.57 2.61
N PRO A 8 -21.61 -9.69 1.99
CA PRO A 8 -20.73 -10.49 1.13
C PRO A 8 -20.23 -9.74 -0.12
N ASN A 9 -20.99 -8.74 -0.58
CA ASN A 9 -20.72 -7.98 -1.80
C ASN A 9 -20.11 -6.59 -1.56
N LEU A 10 -19.69 -6.28 -0.33
CA LEU A 10 -19.11 -4.97 -0.04
C LEU A 10 -17.75 -4.86 -0.75
N PRO A 11 -17.52 -3.80 -1.56
CA PRO A 11 -16.21 -3.55 -2.15
C PRO A 11 -15.16 -3.44 -1.04
N LYS A 12 -14.10 -4.23 -1.16
CA LYS A 12 -12.99 -4.21 -0.21
C LYS A 12 -11.97 -3.17 -0.64
N LEU A 13 -11.24 -2.65 0.35
CA LEU A 13 -10.05 -1.88 0.06
C LEU A 13 -8.99 -2.79 -0.55
N PRO A 14 -8.10 -2.24 -1.41
CA PRO A 14 -6.98 -3.00 -1.94
C PRO A 14 -6.07 -3.51 -0.83
N ASP A 15 -5.59 -4.73 -0.99
CA ASP A 15 -4.69 -5.35 -0.01
C ASP A 15 -3.23 -4.88 -0.21
N GLU A 16 -2.89 -4.40 -1.42
CA GLU A 16 -1.55 -3.97 -1.78
C GLU A 16 -1.50 -2.51 -2.22
N LEU A 17 -0.39 -1.84 -1.90
CA LEU A 17 -0.13 -0.47 -2.33
C LEU A 17 -0.13 -0.32 -3.87
N ALA A 18 0.40 -1.31 -4.60
CA ALA A 18 0.40 -1.26 -6.07
C ALA A 18 -1.03 -1.23 -6.65
N GLN A 19 -1.96 -1.98 -6.05
CA GLN A 19 -3.36 -1.99 -6.44
C GLN A 19 -4.03 -0.65 -6.13
N SER A 20 -3.76 -0.06 -4.96
CA SER A 20 -4.33 1.24 -4.59
C SER A 20 -3.81 2.38 -5.47
N LEU A 21 -2.53 2.37 -5.86
CA LEU A 21 -1.99 3.33 -6.83
C LEU A 21 -2.64 3.22 -8.21
N ASN A 22 -2.95 2.00 -8.66
CA ASN A 22 -3.66 1.80 -9.93
C ASN A 22 -5.11 2.29 -9.86
N LEU A 23 -5.82 2.04 -8.75
CA LEU A 23 -7.18 2.58 -8.56
C LEU A 23 -7.15 4.11 -8.47
N LEU A 24 -6.17 4.69 -7.78
CA LEU A 24 -6.00 6.13 -7.67
C LEU A 24 -5.81 6.78 -9.05
N LYS A 25 -4.96 6.18 -9.90
CA LYS A 25 -4.70 6.66 -11.26
C LYS A 25 -5.97 6.79 -12.09
N ASN A 26 -6.88 5.82 -11.96
CA ASN A 26 -8.09 5.72 -12.77
C ASN A 26 -9.32 6.37 -12.11
N ASN A 27 -9.18 6.94 -10.90
CA ASN A 27 -10.28 7.57 -10.19
C ASN A 27 -10.54 8.98 -10.73
N LYS A 28 -11.72 9.21 -11.30
CA LYS A 28 -12.10 10.49 -11.87
C LYS A 28 -12.13 11.61 -10.81
N ASP A 29 -12.83 11.38 -9.70
CA ASP A 29 -13.01 12.40 -8.66
C ASP A 29 -11.66 12.86 -8.07
N MET A 30 -10.72 11.92 -7.90
CA MET A 30 -9.37 12.22 -7.42
C MET A 30 -8.58 13.02 -8.47
N ASN A 31 -8.66 12.64 -9.75
CA ASN A 31 -8.01 13.40 -10.82
C ASN A 31 -8.59 14.81 -10.97
N ASP A 32 -9.91 14.97 -10.81
CA ASP A 32 -10.59 16.26 -10.90
C ASP A 32 -10.26 17.15 -9.69
N ALA A 33 -10.14 16.58 -8.49
CA ALA A 33 -9.85 17.33 -7.26
C ALA A 33 -8.38 17.76 -7.14
N PHE A 34 -7.44 16.89 -7.50
CA PHE A 34 -6.01 17.11 -7.29
C PHE A 34 -5.24 17.47 -8.57
N GLY A 35 -5.83 17.26 -9.73
CA GLY A 35 -5.16 17.41 -11.02
C GLY A 35 -4.41 16.15 -11.43
N LYS A 36 -4.55 15.77 -12.70
CA LYS A 36 -3.95 14.56 -13.26
C LYS A 36 -2.42 14.55 -13.12
N ASP A 37 -1.76 15.68 -13.37
CA ASP A 37 -0.30 15.80 -13.28
C ASP A 37 0.23 15.58 -11.85
N VAL A 38 -0.53 16.02 -10.85
CA VAL A 38 -0.19 15.81 -9.43
C VAL A 38 -0.33 14.34 -9.05
N ILE A 39 -1.44 13.71 -9.47
CA ILE A 39 -1.67 12.27 -9.25
C ILE A 39 -0.59 11.43 -9.93
N GLU A 40 -0.24 11.74 -11.17
CA GLU A 40 0.82 11.04 -11.91
C GLU A 40 2.19 11.21 -11.24
N SER A 41 2.51 12.42 -10.78
CA SER A 41 3.76 12.70 -10.05
C SER A 41 3.83 11.93 -8.73
N TYR A 42 2.72 11.89 -7.97
CA TYR A 42 2.62 11.10 -6.74
C TYR A 42 2.82 9.61 -6.99
N ILE A 43 2.12 9.05 -7.99
CA ILE A 43 2.25 7.63 -8.36
C ILE A 43 3.69 7.30 -8.73
N LYS A 44 4.35 8.18 -9.49
CA LYS A 44 5.76 8.01 -9.89
C LYS A 44 6.68 7.93 -8.67
N LEU A 45 6.57 8.88 -7.73
CA LEU A 45 7.37 8.89 -6.51
C LEU A 45 7.16 7.63 -5.68
N ARG A 46 5.91 7.25 -5.41
CA ARG A 46 5.59 6.05 -4.63
C ARG A 46 6.04 4.76 -5.31
N SER A 47 5.95 4.69 -6.64
CA SER A 47 6.41 3.53 -7.40
C SER A 47 7.94 3.40 -7.35
N SER A 48 8.67 4.51 -7.39
CA SER A 48 10.12 4.54 -7.19
C SER A 48 10.51 4.07 -5.79
N GLU A 49 9.84 4.57 -4.74
CA GLU A 49 10.06 4.13 -3.35
C GLU A 49 9.84 2.62 -3.19
N MET A 50 8.76 2.08 -3.78
CA MET A 50 8.45 0.66 -3.71
C MET A 50 9.49 -0.20 -4.44
N ASN A 51 9.97 0.25 -5.59
CA ASN A 51 11.02 -0.46 -6.34
C ASN A 51 12.34 -0.44 -5.57
N GLU A 52 12.68 0.70 -4.94
CA GLU A 52 13.85 0.81 -4.08
C GLU A 52 13.74 -0.13 -2.88
N PHE A 53 12.59 -0.18 -2.21
CA PHE A 53 12.33 -1.09 -1.10
C PHE A 53 12.52 -2.55 -1.52
N LYS A 54 11.90 -2.98 -2.62
CA LYS A 54 12.03 -4.35 -3.16
C LYS A 54 13.45 -4.71 -3.59
N SER A 55 14.26 -3.72 -3.97
CA SER A 55 15.65 -3.95 -4.38
C SER A 55 16.61 -4.09 -3.20
N LYS A 56 16.34 -3.39 -2.10
CA LYS A 56 17.18 -3.39 -0.89
C LYS A 56 16.75 -4.45 0.11
N ASP A 57 15.46 -4.77 0.12
CA ASP A 57 14.84 -5.65 1.09
C ASP A 57 14.19 -6.84 0.38
N SER A 58 14.60 -8.04 0.79
CA SER A 58 14.02 -9.30 0.33
C SER A 58 13.51 -10.01 1.56
N PHE A 59 12.19 -10.15 1.69
CA PHE A 59 11.62 -10.87 2.81
C PHE A 59 12.08 -12.33 2.77
N ASP A 60 12.94 -12.70 3.71
CA ASP A 60 13.52 -14.02 3.84
C ASP A 60 13.39 -14.46 5.28
N LYS A 61 12.55 -15.47 5.52
CA LYS A 61 12.24 -16.00 6.85
C LYS A 61 13.45 -16.68 7.52
N THR A 62 14.52 -16.94 6.78
CA THR A 62 15.76 -17.51 7.31
C THR A 62 16.74 -16.44 7.77
N LYS A 63 16.56 -15.20 7.33
CA LYS A 63 17.37 -14.06 7.76
C LYS A 63 16.85 -13.51 9.09
N ASP A 64 17.75 -12.85 9.81
CA ASP A 64 17.40 -12.14 11.03
C ASP A 64 16.40 -11.01 10.75
N VAL A 65 15.52 -10.76 11.72
CA VAL A 65 14.56 -9.65 11.66
C VAL A 65 15.32 -8.33 11.53
N THR A 66 15.04 -7.60 10.46
CA THR A 66 15.66 -6.31 10.17
C THR A 66 15.25 -5.25 11.19
N LYS A 67 16.05 -4.19 11.33
CA LYS A 67 15.67 -3.06 12.19
C LYS A 67 14.36 -2.42 11.74
N TRP A 68 14.16 -2.30 10.43
CA TRP A 68 12.92 -1.77 9.87
C TRP A 68 11.71 -2.63 10.27
N GLU A 69 11.80 -3.95 10.17
CA GLU A 69 10.71 -4.85 10.63
C GLU A 69 10.47 -4.71 12.14
N LYS A 70 11.52 -4.60 12.97
CA LYS A 70 11.36 -4.38 14.42
C LYS A 70 10.66 -3.05 14.73
N ASP A 71 11.07 -1.98 14.07
CA ASP A 71 10.54 -0.63 14.29
C ASP A 71 9.09 -0.48 13.79
N ASN A 72 8.68 -1.28 12.78
CA ASN A 72 7.36 -1.21 12.15
C ASN A 72 6.42 -2.37 12.52
N THR A 73 6.88 -3.33 13.33
CA THR A 73 6.00 -4.34 13.91
C THR A 73 5.20 -3.68 15.02
N LEU A 74 3.88 -3.59 14.85
CA LEU A 74 2.96 -3.27 15.94
C LEU A 74 3.11 -4.34 17.02
N ASP A 75 3.77 -4.00 18.13
CA ASP A 75 3.78 -4.84 19.32
C ASP A 75 2.36 -4.85 19.91
N CYS A 76 1.63 -5.95 19.71
CA CYS A 76 0.26 -6.11 20.17
C CYS A 76 0.17 -6.49 21.66
N SER A 77 1.20 -6.20 22.46
CA SER A 77 1.31 -6.57 23.87
C SER A 77 0.97 -5.42 24.83
N THR A 78 -0.15 -4.72 24.62
CA THR A 78 -0.81 -3.86 25.64
C THR A 78 -2.31 -3.82 25.42
#